data_AF-A0A950XGM0-F1
#
_entry.id   AF-A0A950XGM0-F1
#
_cell.length_a   1.000
_cell.length_b   1.000
_cell.length_c   1.000
_cell.angle_alpha   90.00
_cell.angle_beta   90.00
_cell.angle_gamma   90.00
#
_symmetry.space_group_name_H-M   'P 1'
#
loop_
_entity.id
_entity.type
_entity.pdbx_description
1 polymer ?
#
loop_
_entity_poly.entity_id
_entity_poly.type
_entity_poly.pdbx_seq_one_letter_code
_entity_poly.pdbx_strand_id
1 'polypeptide(L)'
;MTRLSLGDIDEARSLLRDALRLHRISGCERLGAQDALSLAEVEFAAGETETAVQLGDEAAEFFRSHANWTQLATVLCNSSAYLVALGRYEEARVRAREALLLGQRTGMSRVIAWTLQHLASVAALRALNQERDLNEVRSSARLVGFVEALLRDVGITRERTEQQEYNKLLEALRVSLGESDVALLLNEGKMWDTARAIAEALEV
;
A
#
# COMPACT_ATOMS: atom_id res chain seq x y z
N MET A 1 21.19 -0.85 5.24
CA MET A 1 20.23 -0.72 4.14
C MET A 1 20.76 -1.59 3.01
N THR A 2 20.32 -2.85 2.95
CA THR A 2 20.87 -3.85 2.03
C THR A 2 20.06 -3.77 0.73
N ARG A 3 20.70 -3.30 -0.32
CA ARG A 3 20.15 -3.25 -1.67
C ARG A 3 20.07 -4.69 -2.14
N LEU A 4 18.90 -5.33 -2.05
CA LEU A 4 18.73 -6.71 -2.52
C LEU A 4 19.16 -6.76 -3.99
N SER A 5 20.21 -7.52 -4.25
CA SER A 5 20.66 -7.78 -5.61
C SER A 5 19.62 -8.66 -6.31
N LEU A 6 19.60 -8.71 -7.65
CA LEU A 6 18.73 -9.64 -8.37
C LEU A 6 18.97 -11.09 -7.94
N GLY A 7 20.22 -11.44 -7.58
CA GLY A 7 20.56 -12.75 -7.02
C GLY A 7 19.94 -12.98 -5.64
N ASP A 8 19.86 -11.96 -4.80
CA ASP A 8 19.26 -12.05 -3.46
C ASP A 8 17.74 -12.22 -3.56
N ILE A 9 17.11 -11.61 -4.56
CA ILE A 9 15.67 -11.75 -4.84
C ILE A 9 15.35 -13.18 -5.31
N ASP A 10 16.14 -13.73 -6.23
CA ASP A 10 15.90 -15.09 -6.75
C ASP A 10 16.15 -16.17 -5.70
N GLU A 11 17.17 -15.99 -4.84
CA GLU A 11 17.42 -16.89 -3.71
C GLU A 11 16.29 -16.82 -2.68
N ALA A 12 15.88 -15.60 -2.26
CA ALA A 12 14.78 -15.42 -1.33
C ALA A 12 13.47 -16.02 -1.87
N ARG A 13 13.18 -15.81 -3.16
CA ARG A 13 12.03 -16.39 -3.85
C ARG A 13 12.05 -17.91 -3.81
N SER A 14 13.19 -18.54 -4.11
CA SER A 14 13.32 -19.99 -4.07
C SER A 14 13.07 -20.54 -2.66
N LEU A 15 13.71 -19.94 -1.64
CA LEU A 15 13.58 -20.37 -0.25
C LEU A 15 12.14 -20.22 0.26
N LEU A 16 11.46 -19.10 -0.06
CA LEU A 16 10.08 -18.86 0.35
C LEU A 16 9.09 -19.80 -0.35
N ARG A 17 9.32 -20.13 -1.62
CA ARG A 17 8.50 -21.14 -2.34
C ARG A 17 8.63 -22.52 -1.72
N ASP A 18 9.86 -22.93 -1.38
CA ASP A 18 10.09 -24.20 -0.72
C ASP A 18 9.51 -24.23 0.70
N ALA A 19 9.67 -23.16 1.48
CA ALA A 19 9.08 -23.02 2.81
C ALA A 19 7.55 -23.11 2.75
N LEU A 20 6.91 -22.34 1.86
CA LEU A 20 5.47 -22.35 1.65
C LEU A 20 4.97 -23.76 1.28
N ARG A 21 5.67 -24.44 0.36
CA ARG A 21 5.34 -25.81 -0.03
C ARG A 21 5.46 -26.78 1.16
N LEU A 22 6.52 -26.70 1.94
CA LEU A 22 6.75 -27.56 3.10
C LEU A 22 5.70 -27.34 4.19
N HIS A 23 5.37 -26.08 4.49
CA HIS A 23 4.35 -25.77 5.49
C HIS A 23 2.95 -26.18 5.04
N ARG A 24 2.62 -26.08 3.74
CA ARG A 24 1.36 -26.62 3.19
C ARG A 24 1.27 -28.14 3.37
N ILE A 25 2.31 -28.88 2.99
CA ILE A 25 2.33 -30.36 3.13
C ILE A 25 2.28 -30.77 4.60
N SER A 26 2.89 -29.98 5.49
CA SER A 26 2.94 -30.25 6.93
C SER A 26 1.72 -29.77 7.70
N GLY A 27 0.72 -29.16 7.03
CA GLY A 27 -0.47 -28.59 7.67
C GLY A 27 -0.19 -27.40 8.59
N CYS A 28 0.97 -26.76 8.46
CA CYS A 28 1.37 -25.60 9.27
C CYS A 28 0.81 -24.29 8.67
N GLU A 29 -0.51 -24.18 8.60
CA GLU A 29 -1.22 -23.13 7.85
C GLU A 29 -0.80 -21.70 8.24
N ARG A 30 -0.54 -21.45 9.55
CA ARG A 30 -0.05 -20.15 10.03
C ARG A 30 1.28 -19.75 9.42
N LEU A 31 2.23 -20.69 9.35
CA LEU A 31 3.53 -20.43 8.74
C LEU A 31 3.39 -20.32 7.22
N GLY A 32 2.55 -21.15 6.61
CA GLY A 32 2.20 -21.03 5.19
C GLY A 32 1.65 -19.65 4.82
N ALA A 33 0.74 -19.07 5.61
CA ALA A 33 0.23 -17.72 5.37
C ALA A 33 1.29 -16.62 5.55
N GLN A 34 2.24 -16.81 6.48
CA GLN A 34 3.38 -15.91 6.64
C GLN A 34 4.33 -15.98 5.44
N ASP A 35 4.64 -17.18 4.97
CA ASP A 35 5.48 -17.39 3.79
C ASP A 35 4.80 -16.84 2.54
N ALA A 36 3.48 -17.01 2.39
CA ALA A 36 2.72 -16.46 1.27
C ALA A 36 2.79 -14.92 1.26
N LEU A 37 2.63 -14.26 2.41
CA LEU A 37 2.80 -12.81 2.54
C LEU A 37 4.21 -12.36 2.14
N SER A 38 5.25 -13.00 2.67
CA SER A 38 6.64 -12.66 2.34
C SER A 38 6.97 -12.95 0.87
N LEU A 39 6.47 -14.04 0.31
CA LEU A 39 6.64 -14.38 -1.10
C LEU A 39 5.93 -13.35 -1.98
N ALA A 40 4.75 -12.86 -1.60
CA ALA A 40 4.06 -11.81 -2.34
C ALA A 40 4.92 -10.53 -2.48
N GLU A 41 5.59 -10.10 -1.41
CA GLU A 41 6.50 -8.94 -1.46
C GLU A 41 7.67 -9.18 -2.42
N VAL A 42 8.25 -10.39 -2.41
CA VAL A 42 9.35 -10.77 -3.30
C VAL A 42 8.88 -10.86 -4.77
N GLU A 43 7.72 -11.47 -5.03
CA GLU A 43 7.15 -11.54 -6.38
C GLU A 43 6.85 -10.15 -6.93
N PHE A 44 6.33 -9.24 -6.10
CA PHE A 44 6.12 -7.86 -6.50
C PHE A 44 7.43 -7.14 -6.83
N ALA A 45 8.46 -7.28 -5.97
CA ALA A 45 9.77 -6.67 -6.21
C ALA A 45 10.43 -7.18 -7.50
N ALA A 46 10.10 -8.41 -7.91
CA ALA A 46 10.57 -9.03 -9.13
C ALA A 46 9.67 -8.78 -10.36
N GLY A 47 8.57 -8.03 -10.21
CA GLY A 47 7.67 -7.65 -11.30
C GLY A 47 6.50 -8.62 -11.54
N GLU A 48 6.44 -9.75 -10.84
CA GLU A 48 5.36 -10.75 -10.93
C GLU A 48 4.14 -10.33 -10.09
N THR A 49 3.57 -9.18 -10.45
CA THR A 49 2.61 -8.46 -9.60
C THR A 49 1.28 -9.20 -9.44
N GLU A 50 0.79 -9.88 -10.48
CA GLU A 50 -0.41 -10.72 -10.41
C GLU A 50 -0.23 -11.89 -9.42
N THR A 51 0.95 -12.50 -9.42
CA THR A 51 1.29 -13.58 -8.48
C THR A 51 1.31 -13.03 -7.05
N ALA A 52 1.86 -11.82 -6.85
CA ALA A 52 1.84 -11.16 -5.54
C ALA A 52 0.41 -10.91 -5.03
N VAL A 53 -0.52 -10.51 -5.90
CA VAL A 53 -1.94 -10.35 -5.53
C VAL A 53 -2.55 -11.69 -5.09
N GLN A 54 -2.31 -12.77 -5.85
CA GLN A 54 -2.85 -14.10 -5.51
C GLN A 54 -2.34 -14.62 -4.16
N LEU A 55 -1.04 -14.47 -3.90
CA LEU A 55 -0.43 -14.85 -2.62
C LEU A 55 -0.93 -13.98 -1.45
N GLY A 56 -1.13 -12.68 -1.71
CA GLY A 56 -1.74 -11.77 -0.74
C GLY A 56 -3.19 -12.16 -0.40
N ASP A 57 -3.97 -12.59 -1.39
CA ASP A 57 -5.36 -13.03 -1.19
C ASP A 57 -5.43 -14.29 -0.32
N GLU A 58 -4.57 -15.28 -0.58
CA GLU A 58 -4.44 -16.49 0.24
C GLU A 58 -4.08 -16.16 1.69
N ALA A 59 -3.06 -15.32 1.89
CA ALA A 59 -2.63 -14.91 3.22
C ALA A 59 -3.73 -14.11 3.95
N ALA A 60 -4.44 -13.22 3.25
CA ALA A 60 -5.54 -12.44 3.80
C ALA A 60 -6.72 -13.32 4.25
N GLU A 61 -7.08 -14.34 3.47
CA GLU A 61 -8.12 -15.31 3.85
C GLU A 61 -7.76 -16.05 5.15
N PHE A 62 -6.52 -16.51 5.26
CA PHE A 62 -6.04 -17.14 6.50
C PHE A 62 -6.08 -16.18 7.69
N PHE A 63 -5.50 -14.98 7.58
CA PHE A 63 -5.46 -14.04 8.70
C PHE A 63 -6.86 -13.55 9.10
N ARG A 64 -7.80 -13.44 8.14
CA ARG A 64 -9.20 -13.10 8.43
C ARG A 64 -9.91 -14.22 9.18
N SER A 65 -9.83 -15.46 8.71
CA SER A 65 -10.47 -16.63 9.36
C SER A 65 -9.95 -16.89 10.78
N HIS A 66 -8.71 -16.48 11.05
CA HIS A 66 -8.06 -16.64 12.36
C HIS A 66 -8.07 -15.36 13.21
N ALA A 67 -8.82 -14.32 12.81
CA ALA A 67 -8.91 -13.04 13.53
C ALA A 67 -7.55 -12.38 13.83
N ASN A 68 -6.53 -12.62 12.99
CA ASN A 68 -5.23 -11.99 13.09
C ASN A 68 -5.24 -10.63 12.38
N TRP A 69 -5.83 -9.65 13.06
CA TRP A 69 -6.12 -8.34 12.49
C TRP A 69 -4.88 -7.52 12.13
N THR A 70 -3.79 -7.70 12.87
CA THR A 70 -2.52 -7.03 12.60
C THR A 70 -1.93 -7.51 11.28
N GLN A 71 -1.84 -8.84 11.08
CA GLN A 71 -1.35 -9.40 9.82
C GLN A 71 -2.29 -9.13 8.65
N LEU A 72 -3.61 -9.16 8.90
CA LEU A 72 -4.61 -8.82 7.90
C LEU A 72 -4.44 -7.36 7.42
N ALA A 73 -4.19 -6.42 8.32
CA ALA A 73 -3.95 -5.02 7.96
C ALA A 73 -2.71 -4.86 7.06
N THR A 74 -1.62 -5.57 7.39
CA THR A 74 -0.39 -5.54 6.59
C THR A 74 -0.59 -6.13 5.19
N VAL A 75 -1.19 -7.32 5.07
CA VAL A 75 -1.40 -7.93 3.75
C VAL A 75 -2.32 -7.09 2.87
N LEU A 76 -3.39 -6.52 3.43
CA LEU A 76 -4.31 -5.66 2.67
C LEU A 76 -3.64 -4.35 2.21
N CYS A 77 -2.78 -3.77 3.05
CA CYS A 77 -1.97 -2.61 2.68
C CYS A 77 -1.05 -2.94 1.48
N ASN A 78 -0.31 -4.04 1.57
CA ASN A 78 0.58 -4.49 0.51
C ASN A 78 -0.19 -4.83 -0.78
N SER A 79 -1.30 -5.58 -0.69
CA SER A 79 -2.15 -5.89 -1.83
C SER A 79 -2.69 -4.63 -2.51
N SER A 80 -2.99 -3.57 -1.74
CA SER A 80 -3.38 -2.28 -2.33
C SER A 80 -2.26 -1.70 -3.19
N ALA A 81 -1.01 -1.72 -2.72
CA ALA A 81 0.16 -1.29 -3.50
C ALA A 81 0.29 -2.08 -4.81
N TYR A 82 0.11 -3.40 -4.76
CA TYR A 82 0.20 -4.28 -5.93
C TYR A 82 -0.91 -3.94 -6.94
N LEU A 83 -2.13 -3.74 -6.46
CA LEU A 83 -3.29 -3.38 -7.29
C LEU A 83 -3.15 -1.98 -7.90
N VAL A 84 -2.58 -1.01 -7.18
CA VAL A 84 -2.21 0.31 -7.74
C VAL A 84 -1.21 0.14 -8.88
N ALA A 85 -0.18 -0.71 -8.70
CA ALA A 85 0.81 -0.96 -9.74
C ALA A 85 0.21 -1.61 -11.00
N LEU A 86 -0.83 -2.44 -10.84
CA LEU A 86 -1.60 -3.03 -11.93
C LEU A 86 -2.65 -2.09 -12.56
N GLY A 87 -2.84 -0.88 -12.02
CA GLY A 87 -3.91 0.02 -12.45
C GLY A 87 -5.32 -0.42 -12.05
N ARG A 88 -5.45 -1.41 -11.15
CA ARG A 88 -6.71 -1.95 -10.63
C ARG A 88 -7.21 -1.12 -9.45
N TYR A 89 -7.48 0.17 -9.71
CA TYR A 89 -7.67 1.19 -8.67
C TYR A 89 -8.87 0.94 -7.75
N GLU A 90 -9.98 0.40 -8.28
CA GLU A 90 -11.16 0.14 -7.45
C GLU A 90 -10.92 -0.97 -6.44
N GLU A 91 -10.24 -2.04 -6.86
CA GLU A 91 -9.85 -3.13 -5.97
C GLU A 91 -8.81 -2.65 -4.95
N ALA A 92 -7.84 -1.83 -5.38
CA ALA A 92 -6.87 -1.20 -4.49
C ALA A 92 -7.56 -0.35 -3.41
N ARG A 93 -8.59 0.42 -3.79
CA ARG A 93 -9.39 1.25 -2.88
C ARG A 93 -10.07 0.43 -1.80
N VAL A 94 -10.74 -0.66 -2.18
CA VAL A 94 -11.42 -1.54 -1.23
C VAL A 94 -10.43 -2.11 -0.22
N ARG A 95 -9.29 -2.63 -0.68
CA ARG A 95 -8.26 -3.21 0.20
C ARG A 95 -7.63 -2.16 1.12
N ALA A 96 -7.34 -0.98 0.59
CA ALA A 96 -6.79 0.10 1.39
C ALA A 96 -7.77 0.58 2.45
N ARG A 97 -9.06 0.81 2.14
CA ARG A 97 -10.03 1.23 3.16
C ARG A 97 -10.15 0.23 4.30
N GLU A 98 -10.16 -1.08 4.00
CA GLU A 98 -10.14 -2.12 5.03
C GLU A 98 -8.83 -2.10 5.85
N ALA A 99 -7.67 -2.00 5.19
CA ALA A 99 -6.37 -1.88 5.85
C ALA A 99 -6.29 -0.65 6.77
N LEU A 100 -6.89 0.48 6.37
CA LEU A 100 -6.89 1.74 7.12
C LEU A 100 -7.67 1.59 8.43
N LEU A 101 -8.88 1.03 8.34
CA LEU A 101 -9.73 0.78 9.51
C LEU A 101 -9.09 -0.23 10.46
N LEU A 102 -8.47 -1.29 9.92
CA LEU A 102 -7.74 -2.26 10.73
C LEU A 102 -6.52 -1.64 11.38
N GLY A 103 -5.71 -0.87 10.64
CA GLY A 103 -4.53 -0.19 11.13
C GLY A 103 -4.87 0.83 12.23
N GLN A 104 -5.99 1.53 12.09
CA GLN A 104 -6.52 2.39 13.17
C GLN A 104 -6.89 1.57 14.40
N ARG A 105 -7.64 0.48 14.22
CA ARG A 105 -8.07 -0.40 15.33
C ARG A 105 -6.88 -1.03 16.07
N THR A 106 -5.81 -1.36 15.38
CA THR A 106 -4.63 -2.05 15.93
C THR A 106 -3.48 -1.10 16.30
N GLY A 107 -3.62 0.21 16.08
CA GLY A 107 -2.59 1.21 16.39
C GLY A 107 -1.36 1.13 15.48
N MET A 108 -1.50 0.62 14.26
CA MET A 108 -0.40 0.43 13.32
C MET A 108 -0.13 1.69 12.47
N SER A 109 0.58 2.67 13.04
CA SER A 109 0.87 3.95 12.36
C SER A 109 1.53 3.78 10.99
N ARG A 110 2.39 2.77 10.81
CA ARG A 110 3.01 2.46 9.51
C ARG A 110 1.99 2.01 8.46
N VAL A 111 1.05 1.14 8.84
CA VAL A 111 -0.02 0.69 7.94
C VAL A 111 -0.92 1.86 7.58
N ILE A 112 -1.26 2.72 8.55
CA ILE A 112 -2.04 3.94 8.30
C ILE A 112 -1.32 4.82 7.27
N ALA A 113 -0.03 5.12 7.46
CA ALA A 113 0.73 5.98 6.55
C ALA A 113 0.76 5.45 5.11
N TRP A 114 1.07 4.17 4.92
CA TRP A 114 1.14 3.56 3.59
C TRP A 114 -0.23 3.44 2.94
N THR A 115 -1.23 3.04 3.71
CA THR A 115 -2.60 2.92 3.19
C THR A 115 -3.17 4.26 2.73
N LEU A 116 -2.89 5.35 3.46
CA LEU A 116 -3.27 6.70 3.04
C LEU A 116 -2.55 7.12 1.76
N GLN A 117 -1.28 6.73 1.57
CA GLN A 117 -0.58 6.94 0.30
C GLN A 117 -1.27 6.17 -0.84
N HIS A 118 -1.63 4.90 -0.63
CA HIS A 118 -2.30 4.10 -1.66
C HIS A 118 -3.66 4.69 -2.05
N LEU A 119 -4.45 5.19 -1.09
CA LEU A 119 -5.72 5.87 -1.39
C LEU A 119 -5.49 7.18 -2.16
N ALA A 120 -4.46 7.94 -1.82
CA ALA A 120 -4.08 9.12 -2.58
C ALA A 120 -3.66 8.75 -4.01
N SER A 121 -2.86 7.69 -4.19
CA SER A 121 -2.47 7.15 -5.51
C SER A 121 -3.69 6.73 -6.32
N VAL A 122 -4.64 6.01 -5.71
CA VAL A 122 -5.90 5.61 -6.35
C VAL A 122 -6.64 6.83 -6.90
N ALA A 123 -6.86 7.87 -6.09
CA ALA A 123 -7.57 9.08 -6.55
C ALA A 123 -6.85 9.79 -7.69
N ALA A 124 -5.55 10.05 -7.55
CA ALA A 124 -4.80 10.81 -8.54
C ALA A 124 -4.63 10.04 -9.85
N LEU A 125 -4.31 8.75 -9.78
CA LEU A 125 -4.02 7.93 -10.97
C LEU A 125 -5.29 7.48 -11.69
N ARG A 126 -6.40 7.23 -10.98
CA ARG A 126 -7.70 6.94 -11.60
C ARG A 126 -8.21 8.14 -12.40
N ALA A 127 -8.06 9.35 -11.87
CA ALA A 127 -8.48 10.58 -12.55
C ALA A 127 -7.71 10.84 -13.86
N LEU A 128 -6.50 10.29 -14.04
CA LEU A 128 -5.81 10.35 -15.33
C LEU A 128 -6.43 9.44 -16.40
N ASN A 129 -7.06 8.34 -15.97
CA ASN A 129 -7.58 7.29 -16.85
C ASN A 129 -9.09 7.38 -17.11
N GLN A 130 -9.83 8.17 -16.32
CA GLN A 130 -11.29 8.29 -16.37
C GLN A 130 -11.72 9.77 -16.35
N GLU A 131 -13.03 10.04 -16.24
CA GLU A 131 -13.52 11.40 -16.00
C GLU A 131 -12.91 11.96 -14.71
N ARG A 132 -12.35 13.16 -14.82
CA ARG A 132 -11.60 13.80 -13.74
C ARG A 132 -12.56 14.35 -12.68
N ASP A 133 -12.67 13.66 -11.54
CA ASP A 133 -13.17 14.29 -10.33
C ASP A 133 -12.04 15.08 -9.65
N LEU A 134 -12.02 16.40 -9.90
CA LEU A 134 -11.02 17.29 -9.32
C LEU A 134 -11.07 17.34 -7.78
N ASN A 135 -12.20 16.99 -7.15
CA ASN A 135 -12.28 16.95 -5.69
C ASN A 135 -11.49 15.77 -5.13
N GLU A 136 -11.57 14.60 -5.74
CA GLU A 136 -10.75 13.44 -5.35
C GLU A 136 -9.25 13.71 -5.56
N VAL A 137 -8.88 14.35 -6.68
CA VAL A 137 -7.49 14.71 -6.96
C VAL A 137 -6.96 15.73 -5.93
N ARG A 138 -7.78 16.71 -5.53
CA ARG A 138 -7.42 17.66 -4.45
C ARG A 138 -7.27 16.97 -3.10
N SER A 139 -8.18 16.05 -2.78
CA SER A 139 -8.13 15.24 -1.55
C SER A 139 -6.85 14.40 -1.51
N SER A 140 -6.49 13.78 -2.63
CA SER A 140 -5.22 13.07 -2.81
C SER A 140 -4.01 13.94 -2.51
N ALA A 141 -3.94 15.17 -3.02
CA ALA A 141 -2.83 16.08 -2.73
C ALA A 141 -2.71 16.40 -1.22
N ARG A 142 -3.83 16.60 -0.51
CA ARG A 142 -3.80 16.82 0.94
C ARG A 142 -3.38 15.56 1.71
N LEU A 143 -3.89 14.40 1.31
CA LEU A 143 -3.49 13.11 1.90
C LEU A 143 -1.99 12.86 1.79
N VAL A 144 -1.39 13.13 0.61
CA VAL A 144 0.06 13.02 0.43
C VAL A 144 0.82 13.96 1.35
N GLY A 145 0.34 15.21 1.49
CA GLY A 145 0.94 16.19 2.39
C GLY A 145 0.94 15.70 3.84
N PHE A 146 -0.18 15.13 4.30
CA PHE A 146 -0.27 14.50 5.61
C PHE A 146 0.69 13.31 5.75
N VAL A 147 0.74 12.41 4.77
CA VAL A 147 1.64 11.24 4.79
C VAL A 147 3.10 11.68 4.87
N GLU A 148 3.51 12.72 4.14
CA GLU A 148 4.87 13.29 4.23
C GLU A 148 5.22 13.83 5.63
N ALA A 149 4.26 14.46 6.31
CA ALA A 149 4.44 14.92 7.68
C ALA A 149 4.55 13.71 8.62
N LEU A 150 3.61 12.76 8.53
CA LEU A 150 3.56 11.58 9.36
C LEU A 150 4.84 10.75 9.25
N LEU A 151 5.30 10.42 8.04
CA LEU A 151 6.52 9.62 7.82
C LEU A 151 7.76 10.29 8.42
N ARG A 152 7.86 11.62 8.32
CA ARG A 152 8.94 12.41 8.92
C ARG A 152 8.90 12.31 10.44
N ASP A 153 7.73 12.46 11.04
CA ASP A 153 7.55 12.44 12.49
C ASP A 153 7.84 11.07 13.09
N VAL A 154 7.48 9.99 12.39
CA VAL A 154 7.76 8.61 12.83
C VAL A 154 9.13 8.09 12.37
N GLY A 155 9.93 8.90 11.67
CA GLY A 155 11.27 8.54 11.21
C GLY A 155 11.30 7.42 10.16
N ILE A 156 10.22 7.24 9.39
CA ILE A 156 10.13 6.23 8.33
C ILE A 156 10.58 6.86 7.00
N THR A 157 11.50 6.19 6.30
CA THR A 157 11.90 6.56 4.94
C THR A 157 11.21 5.63 3.95
N ARG A 158 10.73 6.18 2.83
CA ARG A 158 10.21 5.36 1.71
C ARG A 158 11.32 4.50 1.12
N GLU A 159 11.04 3.22 0.91
CA GLU A 159 11.93 2.38 0.12
C GLU A 159 11.61 2.55 -1.37
N ARG A 160 12.34 1.82 -2.23
CA ARG A 160 12.24 1.98 -3.68
C ARG A 160 10.80 1.84 -4.17
N THR A 161 10.06 0.88 -3.63
CA THR A 161 8.71 0.54 -4.05
C THR A 161 7.72 1.67 -3.71
N GLU A 162 7.68 2.11 -2.45
CA GLU A 162 6.79 3.19 -2.02
C GLU A 162 7.20 4.53 -2.66
N GLN A 163 8.50 4.72 -2.91
CA GLN A 163 9.00 5.93 -3.58
C GLN A 163 8.58 5.98 -5.06
N GLN A 164 8.56 4.85 -5.76
CA GLN A 164 8.11 4.79 -7.16
C GLN A 164 6.63 5.15 -7.29
N GLU A 165 5.79 4.61 -6.40
CA GLU A 165 4.37 4.96 -6.35
C GLU A 165 4.18 6.46 -6.05
N TYR A 166 4.84 6.98 -5.01
CA TYR A 166 4.78 8.40 -4.64
C TYR A 166 5.18 9.33 -5.80
N ASN A 167 6.22 8.97 -6.57
CA ASN A 167 6.65 9.77 -7.71
C ASN A 167 5.58 9.83 -8.80
N LYS A 168 4.95 8.69 -9.15
CA LYS A 168 3.85 8.62 -10.13
C LYS A 168 2.64 9.43 -9.66
N LEU A 169 2.32 9.32 -8.38
CA LEU A 169 1.26 10.09 -7.73
C LEU A 169 1.51 11.60 -7.84
N LEU A 170 2.70 12.09 -7.48
CA LEU A 170 3.04 13.52 -7.59
C LEU A 170 2.97 14.01 -9.04
N GLU A 171 3.42 13.22 -10.00
CA GLU A 171 3.32 13.55 -11.41
C GLU A 171 1.85 13.69 -11.84
N ALA A 172 1.00 12.74 -11.46
CA ALA A 172 -0.43 12.77 -11.75
C ALA A 172 -1.13 14.00 -11.16
N LEU A 173 -0.77 14.37 -9.92
CA LEU A 173 -1.26 15.57 -9.26
C LEU A 173 -0.85 16.84 -10.01
N ARG A 174 0.41 16.95 -10.43
CA ARG A 174 0.91 18.11 -11.20
C ARG A 174 0.24 18.24 -12.56
N VAL A 175 0.03 17.12 -13.26
CA VAL A 175 -0.70 17.10 -14.53
C VAL A 175 -2.14 17.56 -14.37
N SER A 176 -2.76 17.24 -13.24
CA SER A 176 -4.19 17.49 -13.01
C SER A 176 -4.49 18.86 -12.42
N LEU A 177 -3.64 19.36 -11.52
CA LEU A 177 -3.87 20.59 -10.74
C LEU A 177 -2.86 21.72 -11.03
N GLY A 178 -1.70 21.40 -11.61
CA GLY A 178 -0.58 22.33 -11.73
C GLY A 178 0.25 22.46 -10.44
N GLU A 179 1.49 22.94 -10.57
CA GLU A 179 2.45 22.92 -9.47
C GLU A 179 2.03 23.77 -8.26
N SER A 180 1.47 24.97 -8.51
CA SER A 180 1.07 25.90 -7.45
C SER A 180 -0.02 25.33 -6.56
N ASP A 181 -1.06 24.74 -7.15
CA ASP A 181 -2.18 24.15 -6.40
C ASP A 181 -1.74 22.91 -5.62
N VAL A 182 -0.89 22.07 -6.21
CA VAL A 182 -0.30 20.91 -5.52
C VAL A 182 0.48 21.35 -4.29
N ALA A 183 1.34 22.38 -4.41
CA ALA A 183 2.12 22.88 -3.28
C ALA A 183 1.24 23.41 -2.14
N LEU A 184 0.16 24.12 -2.48
CA LEU A 184 -0.80 24.63 -1.49
C LEU A 184 -1.50 23.48 -0.75
N LEU A 185 -2.01 22.50 -1.48
CA LEU A 185 -2.76 21.37 -0.91
C LEU A 185 -1.87 20.43 -0.09
N LEU A 186 -0.63 20.18 -0.53
CA LEU A 186 0.35 19.44 0.27
C LEU A 186 0.60 20.15 1.61
N ASN A 187 0.75 21.48 1.59
CA ASN A 187 0.95 22.24 2.83
C ASN A 187 -0.30 22.23 3.73
N GLU A 188 -1.50 22.26 3.16
CA GLU A 188 -2.73 22.07 3.94
C GLU A 188 -2.73 20.71 4.64
N GLY A 189 -2.42 19.64 3.89
CA GLY A 189 -2.36 18.27 4.39
C GLY A 189 -1.33 18.06 5.51
N LYS A 190 -0.17 18.71 5.42
CA LYS A 190 0.87 18.65 6.48
C LYS A 190 0.38 19.18 7.83
N MET A 191 -0.66 20.01 7.84
CA MET A 191 -1.24 20.59 9.06
C MET A 191 -2.40 19.76 9.63
N TRP A 192 -2.76 18.65 8.99
CA TRP A 192 -3.86 17.80 9.45
C TRP A 192 -3.47 16.93 10.63
N ASP A 193 -4.47 16.61 11.46
CA ASP A 193 -4.40 15.49 12.38
C ASP A 193 -4.76 14.17 11.67
N THR A 194 -4.46 13.05 12.34
CA THR A 194 -4.73 11.72 11.80
C THR A 194 -6.22 11.45 11.60
N ALA A 195 -7.10 12.01 12.44
CA ALA A 195 -8.53 11.77 12.35
C ALA A 195 -9.13 12.39 11.07
N ARG A 196 -8.74 13.63 10.75
CA ARG A 196 -9.12 14.31 9.52
C ARG A 196 -8.59 13.59 8.29
N ALA A 197 -7.32 13.17 8.32
CA ALA A 197 -6.73 12.44 7.19
C ALA A 197 -7.44 11.11 6.92
N ILE A 198 -7.80 10.35 7.97
CA ILE A 198 -8.57 9.12 7.84
C ILE A 198 -9.97 9.40 7.29
N ALA A 199 -10.67 10.42 7.81
CA ALA A 199 -12.00 10.77 7.35
C ALA A 199 -12.01 11.14 5.87
N GLU A 200 -11.08 12.01 5.42
CA GLU A 200 -10.95 12.37 4.01
C GLU A 200 -10.67 11.11 3.16
N ALA A 201 -9.74 10.25 3.58
CA ALA A 201 -9.35 9.06 2.81
C ALA A 201 -10.47 8.03 2.66
N LEU A 202 -11.46 7.99 3.56
CA LEU A 202 -12.60 7.08 3.47
C LEU A 202 -13.67 7.58 2.48
N GLU A 203 -13.67 8.86 2.13
CA GLU A 203 -14.56 9.44 1.12
C GLU A 203 -14.02 9.25 -0.31
N VAL A 204 -12.70 9.11 -0.46
CA VAL A 204 -11.98 8.92 -1.73
C VAL A 204 -12.02 7.49 -2.25
#